data_AF-A0A6N9PA01-F1
#
_entry.id   AF-A0A6N9PA01-F1
#
_cell.length_a   1.000
_cell.length_b   1.000
_cell.length_c   1.000
_cell.angle_alpha   90.00
_cell.angle_beta   90.00
_cell.angle_gamma   90.00
#
_symmetry.space_group_name_H-M   'P 1'
#
loop_
_entity.id
_entity.type
_entity.pdbx_description
1 polymer ?
#
loop_
_entity_poly.entity_id
_entity_poly.type
_entity_poly.pdbx_seq_one_letter_code
_entity_poly.pdbx_strand_id
1 'polypeptide(L)'
;MNIISPDEWTPCDGVILEAAADKAVRSDSHVLVIAGPGAGKTELLAQKAAYLLQTNQCRDPQRILAISCKKDAAQNLKERVEQRCGTEAGGRFISMTYDAFSKSLLDHFLYALPVALRPQPEYQINDDTVIDAAFKKAGFKNPDGLRGSRLKKYYDDSLSGVTLPIDKSGFAEASWPLLLRGGVGPSENFV
;
A
#
# COMPACT_ATOMS: atom_id res chain seq x y z
N MET A 1 -7.16 18.32 -21.73
CA MET A 1 -7.11 19.33 -20.64
C MET A 1 -6.24 20.51 -21.06
N ASN A 2 -6.67 21.77 -20.85
CA ASN A 2 -5.81 22.94 -21.08
C ASN A 2 -4.79 23.05 -19.94
N ILE A 3 -3.51 23.16 -20.29
CA ILE A 3 -2.42 23.30 -19.32
C ILE A 3 -2.43 24.73 -18.79
N ILE A 4 -2.37 24.87 -17.47
CA ILE A 4 -2.28 26.17 -16.77
C ILE A 4 -0.82 26.38 -16.38
N SER A 5 -0.29 27.59 -16.49
CA SER A 5 1.06 27.86 -15.97
C SER A 5 1.07 27.71 -14.43
N PRO A 6 2.18 27.27 -13.81
CA PRO A 6 2.26 27.14 -12.35
C PRO A 6 1.89 28.42 -11.59
N ASP A 7 2.28 29.59 -12.12
CA ASP A 7 2.04 30.89 -11.50
C ASP A 7 0.58 31.35 -11.60
N GLU A 8 -0.12 30.96 -12.67
CA GLU A 8 -1.54 31.27 -12.87
C GLU A 8 -2.48 30.25 -12.22
N TRP A 9 -1.96 29.11 -11.75
CA TRP A 9 -2.78 28.11 -11.08
C TRP A 9 -3.31 28.63 -9.75
N THR A 10 -4.60 28.46 -9.53
CA THR A 10 -5.27 28.76 -8.25
C THR A 10 -5.88 27.50 -7.65
N PRO A 11 -5.95 27.38 -6.31
CA PRO A 11 -6.59 26.24 -5.67
C PRO A 11 -8.02 26.00 -6.17
N CYS A 12 -8.37 24.73 -6.35
CA CYS A 12 -9.69 24.32 -6.82
C CYS A 12 -10.78 24.60 -5.77
N ASP A 13 -12.04 24.64 -6.21
CA ASP A 13 -13.24 24.75 -5.36
C ASP A 13 -13.32 26.01 -4.48
N GLY A 14 -12.62 27.09 -4.86
CA GLY A 14 -12.61 28.35 -4.12
C GLY A 14 -11.88 28.27 -2.77
N VAL A 15 -11.07 27.22 -2.56
CA VAL A 15 -10.29 27.03 -1.33
C VAL A 15 -9.21 28.11 -1.23
N ILE A 16 -9.06 28.69 -0.04
CA ILE A 16 -7.94 29.59 0.27
C ILE A 16 -6.93 28.78 1.09
N LEU A 17 -5.73 28.61 0.53
CA LEU A 17 -4.62 27.95 1.23
C LEU A 17 -3.86 28.99 2.05
N GLU A 18 -3.52 28.63 3.29
CA GLU A 18 -2.53 29.40 4.06
C GLU A 18 -1.12 29.18 3.47
N ALA A 19 -0.18 30.05 3.82
CA ALA A 19 1.13 30.13 3.16
C ALA A 19 1.92 28.81 3.17
N ALA A 20 1.92 28.05 4.27
CA ALA A 20 2.66 26.78 4.33
C ALA A 20 1.97 25.67 3.51
N ALA A 21 0.64 25.61 3.51
CA ALA A 21 -0.16 24.75 2.66
C ALA A 21 0.05 25.03 1.16
N ASP A 22 0.01 26.30 0.74
CA ASP A 22 0.27 26.69 -0.65
C ASP A 22 1.70 26.31 -1.08
N LYS A 23 2.69 26.58 -0.22
CA LYS A 23 4.08 26.17 -0.44
C LYS A 23 4.20 24.65 -0.59
N ALA A 24 3.51 23.86 0.25
CA ALA A 24 3.52 22.40 0.14
C ALA A 24 2.89 21.90 -1.17
N VAL A 25 1.78 22.52 -1.59
CA VAL A 25 1.11 22.23 -2.87
C VAL A 25 2.01 22.55 -4.06
N ARG A 26 2.73 23.66 -4.04
CA ARG A 26 3.55 24.11 -5.17
C ARG A 26 4.95 23.52 -5.23
N SER A 27 5.47 22.98 -4.13
CA SER A 27 6.85 22.43 -4.06
C SER A 27 7.09 21.28 -5.04
N ASP A 28 8.26 21.25 -5.65
CA ASP A 28 8.76 20.17 -6.51
C ASP A 28 9.64 19.14 -5.76
N SER A 29 9.84 19.34 -4.45
CA SER A 29 10.68 18.52 -3.59
C SER A 29 9.86 17.61 -2.65
N HIS A 30 10.55 16.78 -1.86
CA HIS A 30 9.92 15.99 -0.80
C HIS A 30 9.44 16.88 0.35
N VAL A 31 8.13 16.80 0.66
CA VAL A 31 7.50 17.61 1.71
C VAL A 31 6.90 16.72 2.78
N LEU A 32 7.24 16.97 4.05
CA LEU A 32 6.55 16.42 5.21
C LEU A 32 5.56 17.46 5.75
N VAL A 33 4.27 17.10 5.78
CA VAL A 33 3.21 17.96 6.30
C VAL A 33 2.79 17.47 7.68
N ILE A 34 3.01 18.30 8.70
CA ILE A 34 2.52 18.07 10.06
C ILE A 34 1.21 18.84 10.21
N ALA A 35 0.11 18.12 10.38
CA ALA A 35 -1.22 18.71 10.47
C ALA A 35 -2.03 18.09 11.61
N GLY A 36 -2.77 18.92 12.35
CA GLY A 36 -3.72 18.46 13.37
C GLY A 36 -4.96 17.79 12.77
N PRO A 37 -5.78 17.09 13.57
CA PRO A 37 -7.12 16.67 13.15
C PRO A 37 -7.93 17.87 12.63
N GLY A 38 -8.70 17.69 11.56
CA GLY A 38 -9.51 18.76 10.96
C GLY A 38 -8.75 19.82 10.15
N ALA A 39 -7.42 19.82 10.13
CA ALA A 39 -6.62 20.82 9.41
C ALA A 39 -6.58 20.66 7.86
N GLY A 40 -7.53 19.93 7.27
CA GLY A 40 -7.65 19.83 5.81
C GLY A 40 -6.61 18.94 5.11
N LYS A 41 -6.03 17.93 5.77
CA LYS A 41 -5.01 17.02 5.17
C LYS A 41 -5.42 16.44 3.81
N THR A 42 -6.63 15.88 3.73
CA THR A 42 -7.16 15.29 2.49
C THR A 42 -7.34 16.35 1.41
N GLU A 43 -7.79 17.54 1.80
CA GLU A 43 -7.98 18.67 0.90
C GLU A 43 -6.64 19.14 0.31
N LEU A 44 -5.62 19.28 1.16
CA LEU A 44 -4.25 19.61 0.74
C LEU A 44 -3.69 18.62 -0.28
N LEU A 45 -3.85 17.31 -0.04
CA LEU A 45 -3.39 16.27 -0.97
C LEU A 45 -4.14 16.30 -2.30
N ALA A 46 -5.44 16.57 -2.28
CA ALA A 46 -6.24 16.71 -3.50
C ALA A 46 -5.82 17.97 -4.29
N GLN A 47 -5.54 19.08 -3.61
CA GLN A 47 -5.00 20.30 -4.25
C GLN A 47 -3.60 20.04 -4.83
N LYS A 48 -2.75 19.30 -4.13
CA LYS A 48 -1.43 18.89 -4.64
C LYS A 48 -1.54 18.10 -5.95
N ALA A 49 -2.41 17.10 -5.97
CA ALA A 49 -2.62 16.29 -7.16
C ALA A 49 -3.18 17.12 -8.32
N ALA A 50 -4.16 17.99 -8.04
CA ALA A 50 -4.73 18.89 -9.04
C ALA A 50 -3.68 19.84 -9.62
N TYR A 51 -2.89 20.49 -8.77
CA TYR A 51 -1.76 21.32 -9.19
C TYR A 51 -0.82 20.57 -10.12
N LEU A 52 -0.34 19.39 -9.71
CA LEU A 52 0.61 18.60 -10.50
C LEU A 52 0.05 18.18 -11.88
N LEU A 53 -1.25 17.85 -11.96
CA LEU A 53 -1.90 17.45 -13.20
C LEU A 53 -2.20 18.65 -14.11
N GLN A 54 -2.82 19.70 -13.58
CA GLN A 54 -3.29 20.86 -14.35
C GLN A 54 -2.13 21.75 -14.85
N THR A 55 -1.02 21.76 -14.12
CA THR A 55 0.19 22.51 -14.50
C THR A 55 1.20 21.69 -15.29
N ASN A 56 0.84 20.45 -15.65
CA ASN A 56 1.69 19.51 -16.39
C ASN A 56 3.07 19.25 -15.75
N GLN A 57 3.15 19.36 -14.41
CA GLN A 57 4.34 18.98 -13.63
C GLN A 57 4.44 17.45 -13.54
N CYS A 58 3.29 16.77 -13.48
CA CYS A 58 3.19 15.34 -13.78
C CYS A 58 2.93 15.19 -15.29
N ARG A 59 4.00 15.05 -16.08
CA ARG A 59 3.93 14.97 -17.54
C ARG A 59 3.43 13.61 -18.00
N ASP A 60 2.59 13.56 -19.02
CA ASP A 60 2.23 12.27 -19.64
C ASP A 60 3.50 11.56 -20.16
N PRO A 61 3.69 10.23 -19.92
CA PRO A 61 2.74 9.25 -19.37
C PRO A 61 2.86 9.00 -17.84
N GLN A 62 3.52 9.89 -17.10
CA GLN A 62 3.68 9.75 -15.65
C GLN A 62 2.32 9.78 -14.93
N ARG A 63 2.29 9.13 -13.76
CA ARG A 63 1.12 8.99 -12.89
C ARG A 63 1.45 9.40 -11.47
N ILE A 64 0.44 9.82 -10.73
CA ILE A 64 0.54 10.15 -9.31
C ILE A 64 0.04 8.94 -8.51
N LEU A 65 0.83 8.44 -7.57
CA LEU A 65 0.44 7.38 -6.64
C LEU A 65 0.17 7.98 -5.25
N ALA A 66 -1.06 7.83 -4.77
CA ALA A 66 -1.44 8.14 -3.40
C ALA A 66 -1.72 6.85 -2.62
N ILE A 67 -1.05 6.69 -1.48
CA ILE A 67 -1.20 5.52 -0.62
C ILE A 67 -1.85 5.93 0.71
N SER A 68 -2.89 5.20 1.11
CA SER A 68 -3.63 5.44 2.36
C SER A 68 -3.75 4.17 3.22
N CYS A 69 -3.98 4.31 4.51
CA CYS A 69 -4.26 3.16 5.39
C CYS A 69 -5.72 2.68 5.30
N LYS A 70 -6.66 3.57 4.93
CA LYS A 70 -8.10 3.26 4.90
C LYS A 70 -8.62 3.28 3.47
N LYS A 71 -9.50 2.33 3.15
CA LYS A 71 -10.19 2.26 1.85
C LYS A 71 -10.97 3.54 1.54
N ASP A 72 -11.75 4.02 2.51
CA ASP A 72 -12.55 5.23 2.37
C ASP A 72 -11.68 6.48 2.11
N ALA A 73 -10.49 6.55 2.72
CA ALA A 73 -9.56 7.66 2.49
C ALA A 73 -8.98 7.63 1.07
N ALA A 74 -8.59 6.44 0.60
CA ALA A 74 -8.11 6.27 -0.78
C ALA A 74 -9.20 6.65 -1.80
N GLN A 75 -10.42 6.15 -1.59
CA GLN A 75 -11.56 6.42 -2.46
C GLN A 75 -11.95 7.91 -2.46
N ASN A 76 -12.07 8.52 -1.28
CA ASN A 76 -12.43 9.94 -1.18
C ASN A 76 -11.40 10.85 -1.87
N LEU A 77 -10.11 10.54 -1.73
CA LEU A 77 -9.06 11.32 -2.37
C LEU A 77 -9.12 11.17 -3.91
N LYS A 78 -9.38 9.96 -4.41
CA LYS A 78 -9.56 9.70 -5.84
C LYS A 78 -10.71 10.51 -6.43
N GLU A 79 -11.88 10.44 -5.80
CA GLU A 79 -13.10 11.13 -6.25
C GLU A 79 -12.90 12.64 -6.32
N ARG A 80 -12.24 13.24 -5.31
CA ARG A 80 -11.92 14.68 -5.31
C ARG A 80 -11.02 15.08 -6.49
N VAL A 81 -9.99 14.28 -6.78
CA VAL A 81 -9.08 14.57 -7.90
C VAL A 81 -9.78 14.41 -9.24
N GLU A 82 -10.60 13.36 -9.41
CA GLU A 82 -11.40 13.15 -10.62
C GLU A 82 -12.43 14.28 -10.84
N GLN A 83 -13.07 14.79 -9.79
CA GLN A 83 -14.00 15.92 -9.88
C GLN A 83 -13.29 17.21 -10.35
N ARG A 84 -12.06 17.46 -9.89
CA ARG A 84 -11.29 18.68 -10.21
C ARG A 84 -10.62 18.64 -11.58
N CYS A 85 -10.13 17.47 -11.95
CA CYS A 85 -9.29 17.28 -13.14
C CYS A 85 -10.07 16.64 -14.30
N GLY A 86 -11.30 16.20 -14.08
CA GLY A 86 -12.03 15.39 -15.03
C GLY A 86 -11.44 13.98 -15.16
N THR A 87 -12.20 13.08 -15.80
CA THR A 87 -11.88 11.64 -15.85
C THR A 87 -10.58 11.34 -16.59
N GLU A 88 -10.23 12.09 -17.64
CA GLU A 88 -9.02 11.84 -18.44
C GLU A 88 -7.74 12.07 -17.62
N ALA A 89 -7.58 13.26 -17.03
CA ALA A 89 -6.43 13.55 -16.19
C ALA A 89 -6.51 12.83 -14.83
N GLY A 90 -7.72 12.65 -14.29
CA GLY A 90 -7.98 11.85 -13.09
C GLY A 90 -7.57 10.39 -13.24
N GLY A 91 -7.65 9.81 -14.44
CA GLY A 91 -7.17 8.46 -14.74
C GLY A 91 -5.66 8.27 -14.54
N ARG A 92 -4.88 9.36 -14.49
CA ARG A 92 -3.45 9.34 -14.16
C ARG A 92 -3.17 9.46 -12.65
N PHE A 93 -4.21 9.67 -11.84
CA PHE A 93 -4.15 9.65 -10.39
C PHE A 93 -4.58 8.27 -9.87
N ILE A 94 -3.65 7.55 -9.27
CA ILE A 94 -3.88 6.24 -8.68
C ILE A 94 -3.91 6.38 -7.17
N SER A 95 -5.04 6.06 -6.55
CA SER A 95 -5.21 6.08 -5.10
C SER A 95 -5.54 4.68 -4.60
N MET A 96 -4.77 4.16 -3.66
CA MET A 96 -4.92 2.80 -3.15
C MET A 96 -4.51 2.66 -1.69
N THR A 97 -4.86 1.53 -1.08
CA THR A 97 -4.35 1.20 0.25
C THR A 97 -2.95 0.61 0.18
N TYR A 98 -2.22 0.61 1.31
CA TYR A 98 -0.94 -0.11 1.42
C TYR A 98 -1.06 -1.58 1.00
N ASP A 99 -2.12 -2.27 1.41
CA ASP A 99 -2.36 -3.67 1.06
C ASP A 99 -2.63 -3.86 -0.44
N ALA A 100 -3.45 -2.99 -1.02
CA ALA A 100 -3.77 -3.04 -2.45
C ALA A 100 -2.53 -2.75 -3.31
N PHE A 101 -1.69 -1.80 -2.88
CA PHE A 101 -0.40 -1.52 -3.52
C PHE A 101 0.54 -2.73 -3.46
N SER A 102 0.70 -3.30 -2.27
CA SER A 102 1.58 -4.46 -2.06
C SER A 102 1.11 -5.67 -2.87
N LYS A 103 -0.21 -5.91 -2.90
CA LYS A 103 -0.81 -6.96 -3.74
C LYS A 103 -0.55 -6.71 -5.22
N SER A 104 -0.82 -5.50 -5.71
CA SER A 104 -0.59 -5.13 -7.11
C SER A 104 0.87 -5.28 -7.51
N LEU A 105 1.81 -4.96 -6.62
CA LEU A 105 3.24 -5.13 -6.85
C LEU A 105 3.60 -6.61 -6.97
N LEU A 106 3.12 -7.44 -6.05
CA LEU A 106 3.32 -8.89 -6.08
C LEU A 106 2.73 -9.52 -7.34
N ASP A 107 1.48 -9.16 -7.69
CA ASP A 107 0.80 -9.67 -8.89
C ASP A 107 1.58 -9.30 -10.16
N HIS A 108 2.08 -8.05 -10.25
CA HIS A 108 2.82 -7.57 -11.42
C HIS A 108 4.16 -8.30 -11.60
N PHE A 109 4.85 -8.59 -10.50
CA PHE A 109 6.16 -9.25 -10.51
C PHE A 109 6.11 -10.74 -10.16
N LEU A 110 4.93 -11.37 -10.18
CA LEU A 110 4.72 -12.76 -9.76
C LEU A 110 5.72 -13.73 -10.41
N TYR A 111 5.93 -13.59 -11.71
CA TYR A 111 6.80 -14.47 -12.48
C TYR A 111 8.29 -14.18 -12.30
N ALA A 112 8.66 -13.06 -11.68
CA ALA A 112 10.04 -12.79 -11.27
C ALA A 112 10.45 -13.62 -10.05
N LEU A 113 9.48 -14.16 -9.29
CA LEU A 113 9.75 -15.04 -8.16
C LEU A 113 10.11 -16.46 -8.61
N PRO A 114 10.97 -17.19 -7.87
CA PRO A 114 11.15 -18.63 -8.04
C PRO A 114 9.82 -19.38 -7.94
N VAL A 115 9.63 -20.45 -8.72
CA VAL A 115 8.39 -21.25 -8.74
C VAL A 115 7.96 -21.74 -7.36
N ALA A 116 8.92 -22.01 -6.46
CA ALA A 116 8.65 -22.40 -5.08
C ALA A 116 7.92 -21.31 -4.26
N LEU A 117 8.17 -20.04 -4.57
CA LEU A 117 7.71 -18.85 -3.83
C LEU A 117 6.58 -18.10 -4.54
N ARG A 118 6.07 -18.62 -5.65
CA ARG A 118 4.89 -18.04 -6.29
C ARG A 118 3.66 -18.44 -5.49
N PRO A 119 2.85 -17.49 -4.98
CA PRO A 119 1.56 -17.83 -4.42
C PRO A 119 0.67 -18.49 -5.48
N GLN A 120 -0.31 -19.27 -5.01
CA GLN A 120 -1.33 -19.82 -5.90
C GLN A 120 -2.18 -18.70 -6.53
N PRO A 121 -2.78 -18.94 -7.72
CA PRO A 121 -3.85 -18.09 -8.22
C PRO A 121 -4.92 -17.84 -7.15
N GLU A 122 -5.48 -16.62 -7.12
CA GLU A 122 -6.51 -16.21 -6.16
C GLU A 122 -6.11 -16.36 -4.68
N TYR A 123 -4.81 -16.25 -4.35
CA TYR A 123 -4.33 -16.30 -2.98
C TYR A 123 -5.04 -15.30 -2.06
N GLN A 124 -5.26 -15.71 -0.82
CA GLN A 124 -5.83 -14.87 0.23
C GLN A 124 -4.74 -14.38 1.19
N ILE A 125 -5.01 -13.26 1.86
CA ILE A 125 -4.16 -12.79 2.95
C ILE A 125 -4.42 -13.69 4.15
N ASN A 126 -3.37 -14.38 4.60
CA ASN A 126 -3.44 -15.32 5.72
C ASN A 126 -3.77 -14.59 7.04
N ASP A 127 -4.66 -15.19 7.83
CA ASP A 127 -4.96 -14.71 9.18
C ASP A 127 -4.02 -15.34 10.22
N ASP A 128 -4.14 -14.88 11.47
CA ASP A 128 -3.31 -15.33 12.59
C ASP A 128 -3.41 -16.86 12.81
N THR A 129 -4.53 -17.50 12.44
CA THR A 129 -4.73 -18.95 12.60
C THR A 129 -3.95 -19.74 11.56
N VAL A 130 -3.95 -19.28 10.31
CA VAL A 130 -3.18 -19.88 9.22
C VAL A 130 -1.67 -19.71 9.47
N ILE A 131 -1.26 -18.54 9.96
CA ILE A 131 0.14 -18.26 10.33
C ILE A 131 0.59 -19.21 11.45
N ASP A 132 -0.18 -19.32 12.54
CA ASP A 132 0.14 -20.21 13.65
C ASP A 132 0.28 -21.67 13.22
N ALA A 133 -0.65 -22.15 12.38
CA ALA A 133 -0.61 -23.51 11.86
C ALA A 133 0.63 -23.73 10.95
N ALA A 134 1.06 -22.73 10.19
CA ALA A 134 2.23 -22.82 9.32
C ALA A 134 3.53 -22.89 10.12
N PHE A 135 3.63 -22.10 11.19
CA PHE A 135 4.77 -22.16 12.13
C PHE A 135 4.84 -23.52 12.83
N LYS A 136 3.70 -24.05 13.29
CA LYS A 136 3.63 -25.39 13.90
C LYS A 136 4.04 -26.49 12.93
N LYS A 137 3.57 -26.45 11.68
CA LYS A 137 3.95 -27.40 10.61
C LYS A 137 5.43 -27.28 10.23
N ALA A 138 6.00 -26.08 10.36
CA ALA A 138 7.44 -25.84 10.24
C ALA A 138 8.27 -26.28 11.48
N GLY A 139 7.63 -26.76 12.55
CA GLY A 139 8.30 -27.30 13.74
C GLY A 139 8.46 -26.31 14.91
N PHE A 140 7.85 -25.13 14.85
CA PHE A 140 7.85 -24.19 15.96
C PHE A 140 7.02 -24.74 17.14
N LYS A 141 7.67 -24.89 18.31
CA LYS A 141 7.05 -25.46 19.52
C LYS A 141 6.67 -24.43 20.60
N ASN A 142 6.87 -23.14 20.33
CA ASN A 142 6.62 -22.05 21.28
C ASN A 142 7.29 -22.26 22.67
N PRO A 143 8.63 -22.32 22.73
CA PRO A 143 9.36 -22.64 23.97
C PRO A 143 9.09 -21.64 25.10
N ASP A 144 8.88 -20.36 24.76
CA ASP A 144 8.64 -19.29 25.74
C ASP A 144 7.17 -19.16 26.17
N GLY A 145 6.30 -20.05 25.68
CA GLY A 145 4.88 -20.05 26.03
C GLY A 145 4.15 -18.76 25.66
N LEU A 146 4.57 -18.08 24.58
CA LEU A 146 3.99 -16.82 24.11
C LEU A 146 2.51 -17.02 23.75
N ARG A 147 1.69 -16.00 24.02
CA ARG A 147 0.24 -16.02 23.75
C ARG A 147 -0.26 -14.66 23.24
N GLY A 148 -1.41 -14.69 22.56
CA GLY A 148 -2.09 -13.49 22.08
C GLY A 148 -1.18 -12.58 21.26
N SER A 149 -1.17 -11.28 21.57
CA SER A 149 -0.39 -10.28 20.85
C SER A 149 1.12 -10.52 20.86
N ARG A 150 1.67 -11.17 21.91
CA ARG A 150 3.11 -11.48 21.98
C ARG A 150 3.50 -12.56 20.99
N LEU A 151 2.67 -13.60 20.85
CA LEU A 151 2.90 -14.67 19.89
C LEU A 151 2.73 -14.14 18.45
N LYS A 152 1.69 -13.34 18.22
CA LYS A 152 1.48 -12.66 16.94
C LYS A 152 2.70 -11.82 16.55
N LYS A 153 3.16 -10.96 17.46
CA LYS A 153 4.34 -10.13 17.22
C LYS A 153 5.58 -10.97 16.89
N TYR A 154 5.80 -12.07 17.60
CA TYR A 154 6.89 -12.98 17.28
C TYR A 154 6.80 -13.52 15.85
N TYR A 155 5.61 -13.94 15.40
CA TYR A 155 5.41 -14.39 14.02
C TYR A 155 5.65 -13.28 13.00
N ASP A 156 5.09 -12.08 13.23
CA ASP A 156 5.27 -10.92 12.34
C ASP A 156 6.74 -10.52 12.22
N ASP A 157 7.44 -10.40 13.35
CA ASP A 157 8.87 -10.05 13.40
C ASP A 157 9.72 -11.13 12.71
N SER A 158 9.37 -12.41 12.89
CA SER A 158 10.08 -13.54 12.27
C SER A 158 9.88 -13.60 10.76
N LEU A 159 8.64 -13.44 10.27
CA LEU A 159 8.32 -13.48 8.84
C LEU A 159 8.91 -12.27 8.09
N SER A 160 8.82 -11.08 8.67
CA SER A 160 9.35 -9.84 8.09
C SER A 160 10.88 -9.80 8.07
N GLY A 161 11.55 -10.56 8.92
CA GLY A 161 13.00 -10.74 8.92
C GLY A 161 13.54 -11.64 7.80
N VAL A 162 12.69 -12.39 7.10
CA VAL A 162 13.12 -13.27 6.00
C VAL A 162 13.45 -12.43 4.77
N THR A 163 14.63 -12.65 4.20
CA THR A 163 15.10 -11.97 2.99
C THR A 163 15.11 -12.95 1.81
N LEU A 164 14.91 -12.43 0.60
CA LEU A 164 15.02 -13.22 -0.62
C LEU A 164 16.46 -13.17 -1.17
N PRO A 165 16.98 -14.26 -1.77
CA PRO A 165 16.36 -15.59 -1.85
C PRO A 165 16.34 -16.29 -0.47
N ILE A 166 15.31 -17.09 -0.20
CA ILE A 166 15.21 -17.85 1.06
C ILE A 166 16.28 -18.95 1.04
N ASP A 167 17.44 -18.67 1.62
CA ASP A 167 18.62 -19.56 1.66
C ASP A 167 18.90 -20.11 3.06
N LYS A 168 18.38 -19.44 4.10
CA LYS A 168 18.51 -19.83 5.49
C LYS A 168 17.53 -20.92 5.90
N SER A 169 17.96 -21.72 6.87
CA SER A 169 17.13 -22.71 7.54
C SER A 169 16.64 -22.16 8.87
N GLY A 170 15.35 -21.85 8.96
CA GLY A 170 14.67 -21.44 10.18
C GLY A 170 13.16 -21.69 10.08
N PHE A 171 12.45 -21.51 11.19
CA PHE A 171 11.01 -21.77 11.22
C PHE A 171 10.25 -20.83 10.28
N ALA A 172 10.62 -19.55 10.22
CA ALA A 172 9.99 -18.57 9.36
C ALA A 172 10.23 -18.88 7.87
N GLU A 173 11.47 -19.24 7.50
CA GLU A 173 11.85 -19.65 6.16
C GLU A 173 11.08 -20.91 5.71
N ALA A 174 10.92 -21.89 6.61
CA ALA A 174 10.15 -23.10 6.35
C ALA A 174 8.62 -22.85 6.31
N SER A 175 8.11 -21.82 7.00
CA SER A 175 6.70 -21.45 6.96
C SER A 175 6.29 -20.74 5.66
N TRP A 176 7.18 -19.99 5.01
CA TRP A 176 6.85 -19.23 3.80
C TRP A 176 6.24 -20.07 2.65
N PRO A 177 6.83 -21.21 2.23
CA PRO A 177 6.22 -22.05 1.20
C PRO A 177 4.83 -22.56 1.56
N LEU A 178 4.57 -22.82 2.85
CA LEU A 178 3.27 -23.27 3.35
C LEU A 178 2.23 -22.15 3.26
N LEU A 179 2.62 -20.93 3.66
CA LEU A 179 1.79 -19.73 3.61
C LEU A 179 1.42 -19.30 2.20
N LEU A 180 2.34 -19.46 1.24
CA LEU A 180 2.14 -19.05 -0.15
C LEU A 180 1.26 -20.04 -0.93
N ARG A 181 1.28 -21.32 -0.58
CA ARG A 181 0.60 -22.38 -1.32
C ARG A 181 -0.77 -22.80 -0.76
N GLY A 182 -1.18 -22.25 0.39
CA GLY A 182 -2.49 -22.51 0.99
C GLY A 182 -2.63 -23.89 1.66
N GLY A 183 -1.52 -24.60 1.93
CA GLY A 183 -1.52 -25.98 2.46
C GLY A 183 -1.64 -26.09 3.99
N VAL A 184 -2.33 -25.16 4.63
CA VAL A 184 -2.41 -25.06 6.10
C VAL A 184 -3.83 -24.80 6.63
N GLY A 185 -4.83 -24.74 5.75
CA GLY A 185 -6.23 -24.67 6.14
C GLY A 185 -6.74 -26.00 6.73
N PRO A 186 -7.88 -25.99 7.45
CA PRO A 186 -8.47 -27.18 8.10
C PRO A 186 -8.96 -28.29 7.14
N SER A 187 -8.63 -28.22 5.84
CA SER A 187 -9.07 -29.13 4.79
C SER A 187 -7.98 -30.06 4.26
N GLU A 188 -6.91 -30.33 5.02
CA GLU A 188 -6.07 -31.54 4.78
C GLU A 188 -6.66 -32.73 5.57
N ASN A 189 -7.84 -33.20 5.13
CA ASN A 189 -8.42 -34.49 5.50
C ASN A 189 -9.21 -35.02 4.29
N PHE A 190 -8.51 -35.49 3.25
CA PHE A 190 -9.01 -36.45 2.25
C PHE A 190 -7.82 -37.09 1.53
N VAL A 191 -7.31 -38.20 2.09
CA VAL A 191 -7.52 -39.59 1.62
C VAL A 191 -7.45 -40.49 2.85
#